data_AF-A0A959JAF1-F1
#
_entry.id   AF-A0A959JAF1-F1
#
_cell.length_a   1.000
_cell.length_b   1.000
_cell.length_c   1.000
_cell.angle_alpha   90.00
_cell.angle_beta   90.00
_cell.angle_gamma   90.00
#
_symmetry.space_group_name_H-M   'P 1'
#
loop_
_entity.id
_entity.type
_entity.pdbx_description
1 polymer ?
#
loop_
_entity_poly.entity_id
_entity_poly.type
_entity_poly.pdbx_seq_one_letter_code
_entity_poly.pdbx_strand_id
1 'polypeptide(L)'
;LSNIPDYNAQVAGHVSAIYLKVWRLAQQMGKGNLFVKRYVVGGIDDHFFVSTIRGLPMIDIINKPSNSATSFGSHWHTHQDNLDIIDPRTLRSVGQVVLAVIYREASGSL
;
A
#
# COMPACT_ATOMS: atom_id res chain seq x y z
N LEU A 1 -2.48 -15.53 -7.95
CA LEU A 1 -3.61 -15.29 -7.03
C LEU A 1 -4.79 -16.24 -7.25
N SER A 2 -4.85 -17.01 -8.35
CA SER A 2 -5.99 -17.87 -8.71
C SER A 2 -6.13 -19.18 -7.93
N ASN A 3 -5.17 -19.54 -7.06
CA ASN A 3 -5.10 -20.87 -6.43
C ASN A 3 -5.22 -20.82 -4.90
N ILE A 4 -5.82 -19.77 -4.34
CA ILE A 4 -5.99 -19.61 -2.89
C ILE A 4 -7.48 -19.75 -2.56
N PRO A 5 -7.88 -20.74 -1.74
CA PRO A 5 -9.25 -20.88 -1.27
C PRO A 5 -9.71 -19.57 -0.63
N ASP A 6 -10.94 -19.15 -0.91
CA ASP A 6 -11.63 -17.98 -0.32
C ASP A 6 -11.24 -16.57 -0.82
N TYR A 7 -10.23 -16.42 -1.69
CA TYR A 7 -10.06 -15.15 -2.42
C TYR A 7 -11.03 -15.09 -3.62
N ASN A 8 -12.28 -14.75 -3.35
CA ASN A 8 -13.27 -14.62 -4.41
C ASN A 8 -12.97 -13.40 -5.32
N ALA A 9 -13.42 -13.47 -6.58
CA ALA A 9 -13.17 -12.43 -7.58
C ALA A 9 -13.71 -11.04 -7.16
N GLN A 10 -14.70 -10.99 -6.27
CA GLN A 10 -15.31 -9.76 -5.78
C GLN A 10 -14.38 -9.00 -4.82
N VAL A 11 -13.79 -9.69 -3.83
CA VAL A 11 -12.78 -9.12 -2.92
C VAL A 11 -11.60 -8.60 -3.75
N ALA A 12 -11.16 -9.37 -4.74
CA ALA A 12 -10.10 -8.95 -5.66
C ALA A 12 -10.44 -7.66 -6.43
N GLY A 13 -11.66 -7.56 -6.94
CA GLY A 13 -12.17 -6.37 -7.61
C GLY A 13 -12.18 -5.15 -6.69
N HIS A 14 -12.65 -5.32 -5.44
CA HIS A 14 -12.69 -4.24 -4.46
C HIS A 14 -11.29 -3.80 -4.01
N VAL A 15 -10.36 -4.72 -3.78
CA VAL A 15 -8.95 -4.41 -3.46
C VAL A 15 -8.33 -3.56 -4.58
N SER A 16 -8.53 -3.98 -5.83
CA SER A 16 -8.07 -3.23 -7.00
C SER A 16 -8.68 -1.82 -7.08
N ALA A 17 -9.97 -1.69 -6.81
CA ALA A 17 -10.65 -0.40 -6.78
C ALA A 17 -10.09 0.53 -5.69
N ILE A 18 -9.85 0.03 -4.48
CA ILE A 18 -9.25 0.80 -3.38
C ILE A 18 -7.83 1.25 -3.75
N TYR A 19 -7.00 0.34 -4.27
CA TYR A 19 -5.65 0.66 -4.73
C TYR A 19 -5.66 1.80 -5.75
N LEU A 20 -6.50 1.70 -6.79
CA LEU A 20 -6.59 2.72 -7.84
C LEU A 20 -7.03 4.08 -7.30
N LYS A 21 -8.00 4.11 -6.37
CA LYS A 21 -8.45 5.35 -5.71
C LYS A 21 -7.32 6.01 -4.94
N VAL A 22 -6.65 5.26 -4.06
CA VAL A 22 -5.57 5.76 -3.19
C VAL A 22 -4.39 6.25 -4.03
N TRP A 23 -3.93 5.46 -5.01
CA TRP A 23 -2.81 5.86 -5.87
C TRP A 23 -3.18 7.02 -6.80
N ARG A 24 -4.42 7.13 -7.29
CA ARG A 24 -4.86 8.29 -8.06
C ARG A 24 -4.79 9.57 -7.22
N LEU A 25 -5.31 9.53 -5.99
CA LEU A 25 -5.27 10.67 -5.10
C LEU A 25 -3.83 11.07 -4.76
N ALA A 26 -2.97 10.10 -4.43
CA ALA A 26 -1.57 10.37 -4.13
C ALA A 26 -0.85 11.09 -5.28
N GLN A 27 -1.12 10.68 -6.52
CA GLN A 27 -0.57 11.32 -7.72
C GLN A 27 -1.07 12.77 -7.87
N GLN A 28 -2.37 13.02 -7.66
CA GLN A 28 -2.95 14.37 -7.69
C GLN A 28 -2.38 15.28 -6.58
N MET A 29 -1.99 14.71 -5.45
CA MET A 29 -1.35 15.41 -4.34
C MET A 29 0.17 15.62 -4.53
N GLY A 30 0.71 15.29 -5.70
CA GLY A 30 2.13 15.44 -6.01
C GLY A 30 3.03 14.43 -5.29
N LYS A 31 2.49 13.31 -4.80
CA LYS A 31 3.24 12.25 -4.08
C LYS A 31 3.63 11.08 -4.99
N GLY A 32 3.66 11.31 -6.30
CA GLY A 32 3.85 10.24 -7.29
C GLY A 32 5.23 9.59 -7.28
N ASN A 33 6.22 10.24 -6.67
CA ASN A 33 7.55 9.69 -6.43
C ASN A 33 7.57 8.59 -5.35
N LEU A 34 6.62 8.61 -4.41
CA LEU A 34 6.46 7.57 -3.39
C LEU A 34 5.38 6.55 -3.78
N PHE A 35 4.25 7.03 -4.32
CA PHE A 35 3.13 6.20 -4.75
C PHE A 35 3.24 5.83 -6.23
N VAL A 36 4.30 5.10 -6.58
CA VAL A 36 4.61 4.74 -7.96
C VAL A 36 3.61 3.70 -8.48
N LYS A 37 2.98 3.96 -9.63
CA LYS A 37 2.13 3.00 -10.32
C LYS A 37 3.00 2.01 -11.10
N ARG A 38 3.27 0.86 -10.50
CA ARG A 38 3.97 -0.24 -11.15
C ARG A 38 3.54 -1.57 -10.61
N TYR A 39 3.77 -2.61 -11.39
CA TYR A 39 3.66 -3.97 -10.86
C TYR A 39 4.78 -4.22 -9.84
N VAL A 40 4.39 -4.76 -8.70
CA VAL A 40 5.28 -5.24 -7.65
C VAL A 40 4.81 -6.62 -7.25
N VAL A 41 5.74 -7.53 -7.01
CA VAL A 41 5.41 -8.86 -6.48
C VAL A 41 4.80 -8.66 -5.10
N GLY A 42 3.55 -9.11 -4.94
CA GLY A 42 2.85 -9.08 -3.66
C GLY A 42 3.56 -9.93 -2.62
N GLY A 43 3.66 -9.42 -1.39
CA GLY A 43 4.08 -10.20 -0.23
C GLY A 43 2.87 -10.77 0.51
N ILE A 44 3.09 -11.83 1.29
CA ILE A 44 2.14 -12.19 2.34
C ILE A 44 2.39 -11.23 3.49
N ASP A 45 1.36 -10.48 3.87
CA ASP A 45 1.36 -9.53 4.99
C ASP A 45 -0.07 -9.51 5.57
N ASP A 46 -0.33 -8.74 6.62
CA ASP A 46 -1.59 -8.76 7.36
C ASP A 46 -2.83 -8.55 6.48
N HIS A 47 -2.71 -7.67 5.47
CA HIS A 47 -3.79 -7.38 4.52
C HIS A 47 -4.29 -8.61 3.76
N PHE A 48 -3.43 -9.61 3.55
CA PHE A 48 -3.78 -10.85 2.89
C PHE A 48 -4.82 -11.60 3.72
N PHE A 49 -4.57 -11.79 5.01
CA PHE A 49 -5.47 -12.54 5.89
C PHE A 49 -6.77 -11.79 6.16
N VAL A 50 -6.71 -10.46 6.31
CA VAL A 50 -7.93 -9.64 6.44
C VAL A 50 -8.80 -9.74 5.18
N SER A 51 -8.18 -9.71 4.00
CA SER A 51 -8.91 -9.81 2.73
C SER A 51 -9.47 -11.23 2.48
N THR A 52 -8.68 -12.27 2.74
CA THR A 52 -9.02 -13.66 2.38
C THR A 52 -9.88 -14.36 3.43
N ILE A 53 -9.61 -14.18 4.72
CA ILE A 53 -10.35 -14.85 5.80
C ILE A 53 -11.57 -14.03 6.19
N ARG A 54 -11.41 -12.71 6.36
CA ARG A 54 -12.51 -11.85 6.83
C ARG A 54 -13.36 -11.28 5.70
N GLY A 55 -12.88 -11.34 4.45
CA GLY A 55 -13.58 -10.82 3.27
C GLY A 55 -13.59 -9.29 3.18
N LEU A 56 -12.73 -8.60 3.93
CA LEU A 56 -12.67 -7.14 3.95
C LEU A 56 -11.56 -6.66 3.01
N PRO A 57 -11.88 -5.94 1.92
CA PRO A 57 -10.89 -5.48 0.96
C PRO A 57 -9.84 -4.58 1.61
N MET A 58 -8.57 -4.97 1.54
CA MET A 58 -7.46 -4.21 2.13
C MET A 58 -6.31 -4.08 1.14
N ILE A 59 -5.66 -2.91 1.16
CA ILE A 59 -4.42 -2.65 0.45
C ILE A 59 -3.29 -2.47 1.46
N ASP A 60 -2.07 -2.63 0.98
CA ASP A 60 -0.86 -2.39 1.75
C ASP A 60 0.00 -1.29 1.10
N ILE A 61 0.45 -0.34 1.91
CA ILE A 61 1.35 0.75 1.50
C ILE A 61 2.72 0.45 2.10
N ILE A 62 3.54 -0.24 1.32
CA ILE A 62 4.82 -0.79 1.78
C ILE A 62 5.99 -0.37 0.89
N ASN A 63 7.16 -0.15 1.49
CA ASN A 63 8.37 0.27 0.78
C ASN A 63 8.96 -0.89 -0.04
N LYS A 64 8.74 -0.86 -1.36
CA LYS A 64 9.24 -1.83 -2.33
C LYS A 64 10.14 -1.14 -3.37
N PRO A 65 11.44 -0.95 -3.12
CA PRO A 65 12.36 -0.36 -4.11
C PRO A 65 12.58 -1.28 -5.33
N SER A 66 12.87 -0.72 -6.52
CA SER A 66 13.04 -1.50 -7.78
C SER A 66 14.30 -2.36 -7.78
N ASN A 67 15.30 -1.86 -7.08
CA ASN A 67 16.68 -2.28 -7.12
C ASN A 67 17.05 -2.91 -5.77
N SER A 68 16.27 -3.90 -5.34
CA SER A 68 16.52 -4.62 -4.11
C SER A 68 16.55 -6.12 -4.34
N ALA A 69 17.56 -6.78 -3.75
CA ALA A 69 17.67 -8.23 -3.74
C ALA A 69 16.61 -8.89 -2.83
N THR A 70 16.15 -8.19 -1.79
CA THR A 70 15.16 -8.71 -0.83
C THR A 70 13.73 -8.26 -1.14
N SER A 71 13.54 -7.46 -2.20
CA SER A 71 12.31 -6.71 -2.49
C SER A 71 11.97 -5.58 -1.49
N PHE A 72 12.75 -5.41 -0.41
CA PHE A 72 12.56 -4.37 0.60
C PHE A 72 13.75 -3.40 0.67
N GLY A 73 13.65 -2.34 1.47
CA GLY A 73 14.79 -1.46 1.74
C GLY A 73 15.98 -2.25 2.31
N SER A 74 17.21 -1.79 2.08
CA SER A 74 18.43 -2.46 2.55
C SER A 74 18.52 -2.59 4.08
N HIS A 75 17.77 -1.76 4.82
CA HIS A 75 17.67 -1.80 6.26
C HIS A 75 16.77 -2.94 6.79
N TRP A 76 15.89 -3.51 5.96
CA TRP A 76 14.90 -4.51 6.38
C TRP A 76 15.56 -5.73 7.04
N HIS A 77 15.12 -6.06 8.25
CA HIS A 77 15.66 -7.14 9.09
C HIS A 77 17.16 -7.01 9.40
N THR A 78 17.65 -5.79 9.61
CA THR A 78 19.03 -5.51 10.01
C THR A 78 19.07 -4.55 11.20
N HIS A 79 20.24 -4.40 11.83
CA HIS A 79 20.47 -3.36 12.83
C HIS A 79 20.45 -1.93 12.28
N GLN A 80 20.40 -1.76 10.94
CA GLN A 80 20.24 -0.46 10.29
C GLN A 80 18.78 0.00 10.24
N ASP A 81 17.82 -0.86 10.62
CA ASP A 81 16.44 -0.46 10.84
C ASP A 81 16.31 0.28 12.18
N ASN A 82 16.66 1.56 12.17
CA ASN A 82 16.70 2.43 13.34
C ASN A 82 16.29 3.87 12.96
N LEU A 83 16.37 4.82 13.88
CA LEU A 83 15.89 6.18 13.64
C LEU A 83 16.64 6.92 12.53
N ASP A 84 17.88 6.54 12.21
CA ASP A 84 18.69 7.23 11.20
C ASP A 84 18.12 7.05 9.78
N ILE A 85 17.38 5.96 9.53
CA ILE A 85 16.75 5.71 8.22
C ILE A 85 15.36 6.34 8.08
N ILE A 86 14.81 6.92 9.16
CA ILE A 86 13.47 7.49 9.16
C ILE A 86 13.51 8.90 8.56
N ASP A 87 12.79 9.10 7.45
CA ASP A 87 12.60 10.42 6.85
C ASP A 87 11.20 10.99 7.21
N PRO A 88 11.12 12.11 7.97
CA PRO A 88 9.85 12.78 8.28
C PRO A 88 9.03 13.18 7.05
N ARG A 89 9.68 13.41 5.90
CA ARG A 89 9.01 13.75 4.63
C ARG A 89 8.25 12.57 4.06
N THR A 90 8.76 11.35 4.23
CA THR A 90 8.07 10.11 3.85
C THR A 90 6.85 9.91 4.75
N LEU A 91 7.02 10.02 6.07
CA LEU A 91 5.92 9.92 7.04
C LEU A 91 4.82 10.94 6.74
N ARG A 92 5.19 12.22 6.54
CA ARG A 92 4.24 13.28 6.18
C ARG A 92 3.50 12.96 4.90
N SER A 93 4.20 12.45 3.88
CA SER A 93 3.59 12.19 2.57
C SER A 93 2.60 11.03 2.62
N VAL A 94 2.95 9.91 3.26
CA VAL A 94 2.04 8.77 3.45
C VAL A 94 0.86 9.19 4.32
N GLY A 95 1.11 9.85 5.45
CA GLY A 95 0.06 10.31 6.36
C GLY A 95 -0.92 11.28 5.70
N GLN A 96 -0.44 12.24 4.91
CA GLN A 96 -1.31 13.17 4.16
C GLN A 96 -2.21 12.45 3.15
N VAL A 97 -1.68 11.46 2.43
CA VAL A 97 -2.48 10.68 1.46
C VAL A 97 -3.55 9.89 2.19
N VAL A 98 -3.19 9.14 3.22
CA VAL A 98 -4.15 8.32 4.00
C VAL A 98 -5.24 9.20 4.62
N LEU A 99 -4.85 10.33 5.24
CA LEU A 99 -5.79 11.30 5.81
C LEU A 99 -6.75 11.83 4.73
N ALA A 100 -6.22 12.22 3.56
CA ALA A 100 -7.04 12.71 2.47
C ALA A 100 -8.00 11.64 1.94
N VAL A 101 -7.59 10.36 1.84
CA VAL A 101 -8.47 9.25 1.47
C VAL A 101 -9.64 9.14 2.47
N ILE A 102 -9.34 9.08 3.76
CA ILE A 102 -10.36 8.90 4.81
C ILE A 102 -11.39 10.04 4.79
N TYR A 103 -10.93 11.30 4.77
CA TYR A 103 -11.82 12.45 4.78
C TYR A 103 -12.61 12.62 3.48
N ARG A 104 -12.02 12.28 2.31
CA ARG A 104 -12.73 12.36 1.04
C ARG A 104 -13.75 11.23 0.85
N GLU A 105 -13.43 10.00 1.28
CA GLU A 105 -14.43 8.91 1.33
C GLU A 105 -15.59 9.28 2.26
N ALA A 106 -15.31 9.77 3.47
CA ALA A 106 -16.35 10.16 4.44
C ALA A 106 -17.27 11.28 3.92
N SER A 107 -16.75 12.17 3.06
CA SER A 107 -17.52 13.26 2.45
C SER A 107 -18.10 12.91 1.07
N GLY A 108 -17.85 11.71 0.54
CA GLY A 108 -18.30 11.28 -0.79
C GLY A 108 -17.61 12.00 -1.96
N SER A 109 -16.42 12.57 -1.75
CA SER A 109 -15.68 13.38 -2.73
C SER A 109 -14.45 12.68 -3.35
N LEU A 110 -14.25 11.38 -3.06
CA LEU A 110 -13.08 10.62 -3.55
C LEU A 110 -13.28 9.93 -4.91
#